data_AF-A0A7V3UKB0-F1
#
_entry.id   AF-A0A7V3UKB0-F1
#
_cell.length_a   1.000
_cell.length_b   1.000
_cell.length_c   1.000
_cell.angle_alpha   90.00
_cell.angle_beta   90.00
_cell.angle_gamma   90.00
#
_symmetry.space_group_name_H-M   'P 1'
#
loop_
_entity.id
_entity.type
_entity.pdbx_description
1 polymer ?
#
loop_
_entity_poly.entity_id
_entity_poly.type
_entity_poly.pdbx_seq_one_letter_code
_entity_poly.pdbx_strand_id
1 'polypeptide(L)'
;MTMKVNPHELILAGENSFLRLSHDEGKTMAHRTSHWRVFWSPAGPGHVLFIESGLTDGIKIYSDNVALARFLQRQVEYLLHKPFGDTGIPVLDATFVREGDPRSYAAEQVESQTDSIRLVWYDFLEGFNFSADPGFNDRPIGVHTTFFPATSAELWVNGKFATGKPWLEKRGDRQSTSSCLAWCETWFRPKG
;
A
#
# COMPACT_ATOMS: atom_id res chain seq x y z
N MET A 1 -3.99 12.18 -33.40
CA MET A 1 -4.13 11.34 -32.19
C MET A 1 -5.56 11.44 -31.71
N THR A 2 -6.20 10.32 -31.40
CA THR A 2 -7.58 10.31 -30.89
C THR A 2 -7.53 10.05 -29.39
N MET A 3 -8.13 10.94 -28.61
CA MET A 3 -8.33 10.73 -27.17
C MET A 3 -9.18 9.47 -26.96
N LYS A 4 -8.81 8.62 -26.00
CA LYS A 4 -9.58 7.44 -25.61
C LYS A 4 -9.91 7.53 -24.12
N VAL A 5 -11.15 7.19 -23.78
CA VAL A 5 -11.58 6.97 -22.39
C VAL A 5 -11.20 5.54 -22.02
N ASN A 6 -10.69 5.32 -20.81
CA ASN A 6 -10.46 3.96 -20.31
C ASN A 6 -11.81 3.20 -20.31
N PRO A 7 -11.94 2.06 -21.01
CA PRO A 7 -13.21 1.36 -21.17
C PRO A 7 -13.65 0.61 -19.90
N HIS A 8 -12.74 0.44 -18.94
CA HIS A 8 -12.96 -0.32 -17.71
C HIS A 8 -13.85 0.42 -16.70
N GLU A 9 -14.46 -0.33 -15.79
CA GLU A 9 -15.18 0.22 -14.64
C GLU A 9 -14.17 0.63 -13.56
N LEU A 10 -14.31 1.84 -13.05
CA LEU A 10 -13.49 2.36 -11.95
C LEU A 10 -13.85 1.65 -10.64
N ILE A 11 -12.85 1.12 -9.94
CA ILE A 11 -12.98 0.50 -8.61
C ILE A 11 -12.76 1.55 -7.53
N LEU A 12 -11.62 2.25 -7.59
CA LEU A 12 -11.23 3.29 -6.66
C LEU A 12 -10.16 4.21 -7.26
N ALA A 13 -10.02 5.40 -6.69
CA ALA A 13 -8.93 6.33 -6.93
C ALA A 13 -8.29 6.77 -5.60
N GLY A 14 -6.97 6.74 -5.50
CA GLY A 14 -6.26 6.95 -4.25
C GLY A 14 -4.75 6.75 -4.36
N GLU A 15 -4.18 6.12 -3.35
CA GLU A 15 -2.77 5.78 -3.21
C GLU A 15 -2.66 4.46 -2.41
N ASN A 16 -1.62 3.66 -2.68
CA ASN A 16 -1.32 2.41 -1.97
C ASN A 16 0.17 2.29 -1.62
N SER A 17 0.66 3.17 -0.75
CA SER A 17 2.06 3.10 -0.34
C SER A 17 2.31 1.86 0.50
N PHE A 18 3.41 1.15 0.26
CA PHE A 18 3.73 -0.09 0.96
C PHE A 18 5.17 -0.11 1.42
N LEU A 19 5.39 -0.80 2.52
CA LEU A 19 6.72 -1.09 3.07
C LEU A 19 6.82 -2.59 3.30
N ARG A 20 7.88 -3.18 2.76
CA ARG A 20 8.22 -4.59 2.99
C ARG A 20 9.68 -4.73 3.35
N LEU A 21 9.94 -5.32 4.51
CA LEU A 21 11.28 -5.53 5.04
C LEU A 21 11.62 -7.02 5.11
N SER A 22 12.87 -7.32 4.82
CA SER A 22 13.42 -8.67 4.86
C SER A 22 14.86 -8.65 5.36
N HIS A 23 15.32 -9.78 5.90
CA HIS A 23 16.71 -10.02 6.28
C HIS A 23 17.52 -10.74 5.20
N ASP A 24 16.85 -11.26 4.18
CA ASP A 24 17.41 -12.22 3.21
C ASP A 24 16.96 -11.91 1.77
N GLU A 25 16.86 -10.62 1.47
CA GLU A 25 16.54 -10.10 0.13
C GLU A 25 15.18 -10.57 -0.41
N GLY A 26 14.20 -10.68 0.49
CA GLY A 26 12.82 -11.00 0.14
C GLY A 26 12.50 -12.49 0.07
N LYS A 27 13.43 -13.39 0.43
CA LYS A 27 13.14 -14.83 0.53
C LYS A 27 12.16 -15.11 1.68
N THR A 28 12.34 -14.41 2.80
CA THR A 28 11.40 -14.39 3.91
C THR A 28 10.98 -12.95 4.23
N MET A 29 9.68 -12.78 4.47
CA MET A 29 9.09 -11.49 4.81
C MET A 29 9.13 -11.30 6.32
N ALA A 30 9.84 -10.28 6.81
CA ALA A 30 9.87 -9.95 8.24
C ALA A 30 8.71 -9.00 8.62
N HIS A 31 8.46 -8.02 7.75
CA HIS A 31 7.42 -7.01 7.94
C HIS A 31 6.78 -6.65 6.61
N ARG A 32 5.46 -6.54 6.58
CA ARG A 32 4.68 -6.13 5.41
C ARG A 32 3.60 -5.16 5.84
N THR A 33 3.48 -4.08 5.07
CA THR A 33 2.41 -3.10 5.23
C THR A 33 1.78 -2.78 3.88
N SER A 34 0.51 -2.40 3.92
CA SER A 34 -0.22 -1.82 2.81
C SER A 34 -1.02 -0.64 3.35
N HIS A 35 -0.56 0.57 3.02
CA HIS A 35 -1.16 1.82 3.47
C HIS A 35 -1.91 2.47 2.31
N TRP A 36 -3.21 2.69 2.52
CA TRP A 36 -4.10 3.30 1.57
C TRP A 36 -4.47 4.70 2.01
N ARG A 37 -4.42 5.63 1.05
CA ARG A 37 -5.10 6.93 1.11
C ARG A 37 -6.05 7.01 -0.07
N VAL A 38 -7.34 6.79 0.17
CA VAL A 38 -8.35 6.70 -0.88
C VAL A 38 -9.12 8.00 -0.97
N PHE A 39 -9.08 8.63 -2.15
CA PHE A 39 -9.81 9.86 -2.45
C PHE A 39 -11.24 9.56 -2.90
N TRP A 40 -11.46 8.42 -3.56
CA TRP A 40 -12.78 7.99 -3.99
C TRP A 40 -12.89 6.47 -4.05
N SER A 41 -13.98 5.94 -3.50
CA SER A 41 -14.46 4.58 -3.71
C SER A 41 -15.98 4.53 -3.49
N PRO A 42 -16.67 3.47 -3.92
CA PRO A 42 -18.07 3.22 -3.56
C PRO A 42 -18.34 3.14 -2.04
N ALA A 43 -17.31 2.86 -1.22
CA ALA A 43 -17.40 2.80 0.24
C ALA A 43 -16.99 4.12 0.93
N GLY A 44 -16.77 5.18 0.15
CA GLY A 44 -16.29 6.47 0.63
C GLY A 44 -14.75 6.62 0.62
N PRO A 45 -14.25 7.84 0.85
CA PRO A 45 -12.83 8.12 1.02
C PRO A 45 -12.35 7.75 2.43
N GLY A 46 -11.04 7.74 2.64
CA GLY A 46 -10.43 7.50 3.94
C GLY A 46 -9.06 6.84 3.84
N HIS A 47 -8.60 6.31 4.96
CA HIS A 47 -7.28 5.71 5.12
C HIS A 47 -7.40 4.32 5.72
N VAL A 48 -6.50 3.43 5.29
CA VAL A 48 -6.42 2.08 5.85
C VAL A 48 -4.97 1.65 5.90
N LEU A 49 -4.51 1.16 7.04
CA LEU A 49 -3.24 0.45 7.17
C LEU A 49 -3.51 -1.02 7.47
N PHE A 50 -3.06 -1.90 6.58
CA PHE A 50 -2.90 -3.33 6.85
C PHE A 50 -1.44 -3.58 7.24
N ILE A 51 -1.21 -4.27 8.36
CA ILE A 51 0.14 -4.58 8.84
C ILE A 51 0.25 -6.04 9.29
N GLU A 52 1.28 -6.72 8.79
CA GLU A 52 1.76 -8.02 9.26
C GLU A 52 3.22 -7.84 9.67
N SER A 53 3.51 -8.02 10.96
CA SER A 53 4.80 -7.64 11.53
C SER A 53 5.10 -8.45 12.77
N GLY A 54 6.37 -8.80 12.99
CA GLY A 54 6.82 -9.34 14.28
C GLY A 54 6.67 -8.37 15.46
N LEU A 55 6.31 -7.11 15.20
CA LEU A 55 6.00 -6.11 16.23
C LEU A 55 4.52 -6.08 16.64
N THR A 56 3.65 -6.78 15.90
CA THR A 56 2.21 -6.86 16.17
C THR A 56 1.82 -8.29 16.53
N ASP A 57 0.76 -8.44 17.32
CA ASP A 57 0.16 -9.76 17.54
C ASP A 57 -0.75 -10.12 16.37
N GLY A 58 -0.18 -10.86 15.42
CA GLY A 58 -0.80 -11.20 14.14
C GLY A 58 -1.00 -9.98 13.23
N ILE A 59 -1.94 -10.10 12.30
CA ILE A 59 -2.31 -9.03 11.38
C ILE A 59 -3.19 -8.01 12.10
N LYS A 60 -2.88 -6.72 11.95
CA LYS A 60 -3.73 -5.62 12.42
C LYS A 60 -4.18 -4.76 11.25
N ILE A 61 -5.36 -4.16 11.40
CA ILE A 61 -5.95 -3.25 10.43
C ILE A 61 -6.38 -1.99 11.17
N TYR A 62 -5.93 -0.83 10.70
CA TYR A 62 -6.25 0.47 11.25
C TYR A 62 -6.96 1.30 10.18
N SER A 63 -8.01 2.05 10.53
CA SER A 63 -8.75 2.87 9.57
C SER A 63 -9.58 3.95 10.25
N ASP A 64 -9.75 5.08 9.57
CA ASP A 64 -10.78 6.10 9.90
C ASP A 64 -12.12 5.82 9.18
N ASN A 65 -12.18 4.79 8.33
CA ASN A 65 -13.37 4.38 7.58
C ASN A 65 -13.43 2.85 7.45
N VAL A 66 -14.14 2.21 8.37
CA VAL A 66 -14.32 0.75 8.38
C VAL A 66 -14.97 0.21 7.10
N ALA A 67 -15.86 0.96 6.46
CA ALA A 67 -16.50 0.53 5.21
C ALA A 67 -15.46 0.45 4.08
N LEU A 68 -14.54 1.41 4.02
CA LEU A 68 -13.42 1.40 3.08
C LEU A 68 -12.46 0.24 3.35
N ALA A 69 -12.08 0.00 4.60
CA ALA A 69 -11.22 -1.15 4.94
C ALA A 69 -11.83 -2.45 4.43
N ARG A 70 -13.11 -2.71 4.72
CA ARG A 70 -13.83 -3.89 4.26
C ARG A 70 -13.98 -3.95 2.74
N PHE A 71 -14.12 -2.80 2.08
CA PHE A 71 -14.11 -2.72 0.63
C PHE A 71 -12.76 -3.15 0.07
N LEU A 72 -11.65 -2.59 0.54
CA LEU A 72 -10.29 -2.94 0.07
C LEU A 72 -9.98 -4.42 0.26
N GLN A 73 -10.36 -5.02 1.40
CA GLN A 73 -10.20 -6.46 1.65
C GLN A 73 -10.84 -7.33 0.56
N ARG A 74 -12.07 -6.99 0.17
CA ARG A 74 -12.84 -7.74 -0.83
C ARG A 74 -12.44 -7.46 -2.27
N GLN A 75 -11.90 -6.27 -2.55
CA GLN A 75 -11.70 -5.80 -3.93
C GLN A 75 -10.26 -5.91 -4.39
N VAL A 76 -9.28 -5.64 -3.52
CA VAL A 76 -7.87 -5.47 -3.92
C VAL A 76 -6.91 -6.26 -3.04
N GLU A 77 -7.01 -6.13 -1.72
CA GLU A 77 -5.98 -6.64 -0.81
C GLU A 77 -5.76 -8.15 -0.90
N TYR A 78 -6.82 -8.94 -1.06
CA TYR A 78 -6.69 -10.39 -1.22
C TYR A 78 -5.85 -10.79 -2.46
N LEU A 79 -5.75 -9.92 -3.47
CA LEU A 79 -4.94 -10.10 -4.69
C LEU A 79 -3.48 -9.64 -4.52
N LEU A 80 -3.23 -8.75 -3.55
CA LEU A 80 -1.89 -8.22 -3.24
C LEU A 80 -1.19 -9.05 -2.17
N HIS A 81 -1.96 -9.46 -1.16
CA HIS A 81 -1.55 -10.30 -0.05
C HIS A 81 -2.78 -10.99 0.55
N LYS A 82 -3.01 -12.26 0.19
CA LYS A 82 -4.22 -13.02 0.57
C LYS A 82 -4.65 -12.87 2.04
N PRO A 83 -3.75 -12.91 3.04
CA PRO A 83 -4.12 -12.72 4.46
C PRO A 83 -4.79 -11.37 4.76
N PHE A 84 -4.45 -10.29 4.05
CA PHE A 84 -5.10 -8.99 4.24
C PHE A 84 -6.56 -8.98 3.77
N GLY A 85 -6.98 -9.95 2.95
CA GLY A 85 -8.37 -10.11 2.52
C GLY A 85 -9.34 -10.64 3.57
N ASP A 86 -8.87 -11.06 4.76
CA ASP A 86 -9.73 -11.66 5.78
C ASP A 86 -10.59 -10.61 6.52
N THR A 87 -11.88 -10.56 6.19
CA THR A 87 -12.85 -9.64 6.80
C THR A 87 -13.19 -9.97 8.26
N GLY A 88 -12.75 -11.10 8.80
CA GLY A 88 -12.86 -11.47 10.21
C GLY A 88 -11.89 -10.69 11.11
N ILE A 89 -10.80 -10.15 10.55
CA ILE A 89 -9.83 -9.34 11.32
C ILE A 89 -10.50 -8.02 11.75
N PRO A 90 -10.47 -7.66 13.06
CA PRO A 90 -10.99 -6.39 13.54
C PRO A 90 -10.32 -5.19 12.87
N VAL A 91 -11.09 -4.16 12.57
CA VAL A 91 -10.58 -2.85 12.12
C VAL A 91 -10.59 -1.93 13.32
N LEU A 92 -9.42 -1.44 13.68
CA LEU A 92 -9.21 -0.50 14.77
C LEU A 92 -9.39 0.93 14.25
N ASP A 93 -10.18 1.72 14.96
CA ASP A 93 -10.34 3.15 14.66
C ASP A 93 -9.00 3.87 14.82
N ALA A 94 -8.60 4.66 13.83
CA ALA A 94 -7.32 5.35 13.81
C ALA A 94 -7.34 6.64 12.99
N THR A 95 -6.42 7.54 13.30
CA THR A 95 -6.16 8.78 12.56
C THR A 95 -4.84 8.70 11.81
N PHE A 96 -4.74 9.46 10.72
CA PHE A 96 -3.64 9.36 9.75
C PHE A 96 -3.08 10.75 9.44
N VAL A 97 -1.77 10.92 9.55
CA VAL A 97 -1.08 12.18 9.25
C VAL A 97 0.11 11.92 8.35
N ARG A 98 0.11 12.57 7.18
CA ARG A 98 1.24 12.58 6.25
C ARG A 98 2.27 13.63 6.65
N GLU A 99 3.52 13.31 6.41
CA GLU A 99 4.65 14.23 6.47
C GLU A 99 5.55 14.02 5.25
N GLY A 100 6.14 15.11 4.74
CA GLY A 100 7.16 15.03 3.70
C GLY A 100 6.67 14.56 2.33
N ASP A 101 7.63 14.26 1.46
CA ASP A 101 7.42 13.83 0.08
C ASP A 101 8.71 13.19 -0.52
N PRO A 102 8.65 12.56 -1.72
CA PRO A 102 9.76 11.86 -2.34
C PRO A 102 11.04 12.67 -2.62
N ARG A 103 11.04 14.01 -2.45
CA ARG A 103 12.25 14.83 -2.61
C ARG A 103 13.25 14.65 -1.47
N SER A 104 12.82 14.16 -0.32
CA SER A 104 13.69 13.88 0.84
C SER A 104 13.28 12.59 1.55
N TYR A 105 12.23 12.65 2.34
CA TYR A 105 11.56 11.52 2.99
C TYR A 105 10.05 11.76 2.96
N ALA A 106 9.29 10.68 2.99
CA ALA A 106 7.86 10.74 3.28
C ALA A 106 7.56 9.84 4.48
N ALA A 107 6.57 10.23 5.28
CA ALA A 107 6.09 9.43 6.39
C ALA A 107 4.57 9.46 6.50
N GLU A 108 4.05 8.40 7.10
CA GLU A 108 2.67 8.33 7.54
C GLU A 108 2.65 7.94 9.03
N GLN A 109 2.05 8.79 9.85
CA GLN A 109 1.77 8.53 11.25
C GLN A 109 0.35 7.99 11.36
N VAL A 110 0.19 6.89 12.10
CA VAL A 110 -1.10 6.26 12.38
C VAL A 110 -1.27 6.15 13.89
N GLU A 111 -2.33 6.78 14.41
CA GLU A 111 -2.64 6.80 15.84
C GLU A 111 -4.01 6.19 16.09
N SER A 112 -4.07 5.22 16.99
CA SER A 112 -5.32 4.62 17.50
C SER A 112 -5.38 4.75 19.01
N GLN A 113 -6.43 4.21 19.64
CA GLN A 113 -6.51 4.20 21.10
C GLN A 113 -5.40 3.38 21.78
N THR A 114 -4.87 2.36 21.10
CA THR A 114 -3.93 1.40 21.68
C THR A 114 -2.54 1.44 21.07
N ASP A 115 -2.43 1.89 19.82
CA ASP A 115 -1.21 1.81 19.04
C ASP A 115 -0.86 3.14 18.38
N SER A 116 0.43 3.43 18.40
CA SER A 116 1.09 4.50 17.66
C SER A 116 2.08 3.87 16.68
N ILE A 117 1.90 4.16 15.39
CA ILE A 117 2.63 3.53 14.28
C ILE A 117 3.16 4.62 13.36
N ARG A 118 4.39 4.44 12.86
CA ARG A 118 4.99 5.32 11.86
C ARG A 118 5.63 4.50 10.75
N LEU A 119 5.29 4.86 9.52
CA LEU A 119 5.91 4.35 8.30
C LEU A 119 6.76 5.47 7.72
N VAL A 120 8.01 5.20 7.36
CA VAL A 120 8.91 6.19 6.75
C VAL A 120 9.57 5.58 5.52
N TRP A 121 9.63 6.34 4.44
CA TRP A 121 10.29 6.01 3.19
C TRP A 121 11.29 7.13 2.84
N TYR A 122 12.51 6.76 2.46
CA TYR A 122 13.56 7.71 2.08
C TYR A 122 14.58 7.07 1.14
N ASP A 123 15.54 7.86 0.67
CA ASP A 123 16.52 7.47 -0.36
C ASP A 123 15.81 6.94 -1.61
N PHE A 124 15.00 7.79 -2.23
CA PHE A 124 14.18 7.40 -3.37
C PHE A 124 15.01 7.23 -4.65
N LEU A 125 14.68 6.19 -5.40
CA LEU A 125 15.06 6.04 -6.80
C LEU A 125 14.24 6.99 -7.67
N GLU A 126 14.64 7.12 -8.94
CA GLU A 126 13.88 7.91 -9.92
C GLU A 126 12.44 7.38 -10.04
N GLY A 127 11.47 8.26 -9.79
CA GLY A 127 10.06 7.94 -9.90
C GLY A 127 9.64 7.60 -11.33
N PHE A 128 8.61 6.77 -11.48
CA PHE A 128 8.08 6.41 -12.78
C PHE A 128 6.59 6.08 -12.71
N ASN A 129 5.90 6.27 -13.83
CA ASN A 129 4.53 5.80 -13.98
C ASN A 129 4.54 4.36 -14.49
N PHE A 130 3.61 3.53 -14.01
CA PHE A 130 3.33 2.27 -14.68
C PHE A 130 1.83 2.01 -14.78
N SER A 131 1.51 1.14 -15.74
CA SER A 131 0.18 0.63 -16.01
C SER A 131 0.24 -0.88 -16.04
N ALA A 132 -0.70 -1.53 -15.37
CA ALA A 132 -0.94 -2.96 -15.51
C ALA A 132 -2.40 -3.14 -15.91
N ASP A 133 -2.62 -3.78 -17.06
CA ASP A 133 -3.95 -4.10 -17.54
C ASP A 133 -4.53 -5.30 -16.76
N PRO A 134 -5.87 -5.46 -16.70
CA PRO A 134 -6.49 -6.67 -16.18
C PRO A 134 -5.91 -7.91 -16.88
N GLY A 135 -5.60 -8.94 -16.10
CA GLY A 135 -4.91 -10.15 -16.52
C GLY A 135 -3.41 -10.15 -16.23
N PHE A 136 -2.80 -8.99 -15.95
CA PHE A 136 -1.40 -8.95 -15.51
C PHE A 136 -1.22 -9.67 -14.17
N ASN A 137 -0.24 -10.59 -14.10
CA ASN A 137 -0.01 -11.48 -12.95
C ASN A 137 -1.29 -12.22 -12.50
N ASP A 138 -2.12 -12.67 -13.45
CA ASP A 138 -3.38 -13.39 -13.21
C ASP A 138 -4.40 -12.63 -12.36
N ARG A 139 -4.26 -11.30 -12.22
CA ARG A 139 -5.20 -10.47 -11.48
C ARG A 139 -6.38 -10.07 -12.38
N PRO A 140 -7.63 -10.17 -11.91
CA PRO A 140 -8.80 -9.80 -12.72
C PRO A 140 -9.01 -8.28 -12.86
N ILE A 141 -8.13 -7.47 -12.27
CA ILE A 141 -8.23 -6.01 -12.20
C ILE A 141 -6.91 -5.38 -12.68
N GLY A 142 -6.99 -4.15 -13.19
CA GLY A 142 -5.85 -3.34 -13.59
C GLY A 142 -5.63 -2.15 -12.68
N VAL A 143 -4.46 -1.52 -12.83
CA VAL A 143 -4.04 -0.34 -12.07
C VAL A 143 -3.16 0.59 -12.90
N HIS A 144 -3.35 1.90 -12.71
CA HIS A 144 -2.41 2.95 -13.12
C HIS A 144 -1.88 3.64 -11.86
N THR A 145 -0.58 3.94 -11.80
CA THR A 145 0.05 4.50 -10.60
C THR A 145 1.38 5.19 -10.92
N THR A 146 1.83 6.05 -10.01
CA THR A 146 3.17 6.62 -9.96
C THR A 146 3.93 6.01 -8.78
N PHE A 147 5.04 5.35 -9.06
CA PHE A 147 5.92 4.79 -8.04
C PHE A 147 7.10 5.72 -7.76
N PHE A 148 7.38 5.92 -6.47
CA PHE A 148 8.66 6.41 -5.96
C PHE A 148 9.26 5.29 -5.09
N PRO A 149 10.14 4.45 -5.67
CA PRO A 149 10.74 3.35 -4.93
C PRO A 149 11.74 3.87 -3.90
N ALA A 150 11.62 3.44 -2.65
CA ALA A 150 12.52 3.82 -1.58
C ALA A 150 13.56 2.72 -1.35
N THR A 151 14.85 3.05 -1.36
CA THR A 151 15.89 2.07 -1.00
C THR A 151 16.01 1.87 0.50
N SER A 152 15.47 2.81 1.28
CA SER A 152 15.48 2.80 2.73
C SER A 152 14.07 3.02 3.26
N ALA A 153 13.70 2.29 4.31
CA ALA A 153 12.39 2.42 4.92
C ALA A 153 12.44 2.00 6.40
N GLU A 154 11.63 2.66 7.23
CA GLU A 154 11.51 2.38 8.65
C GLU A 154 10.05 2.14 9.02
N LEU A 155 9.82 1.09 9.82
CA LEU A 155 8.55 0.82 10.47
C LEU A 155 8.76 0.91 11.98
N TRP A 156 7.94 1.71 12.62
CA TRP A 156 7.93 1.88 14.07
C TRP A 156 6.53 1.57 14.60
N VAL A 157 6.46 0.78 15.68
CA VAL A 157 5.21 0.40 16.36
C VAL A 157 5.44 0.49 17.87
N ASN A 158 4.70 1.35 18.57
CA ASN A 158 4.71 1.46 20.04
C ASN A 158 6.11 1.56 20.66
N GLY A 159 6.96 2.44 20.12
CA GLY A 159 8.32 2.63 20.62
C GLY A 159 9.36 1.68 20.04
N LYS A 160 8.96 0.66 19.27
CA LYS A 160 9.86 -0.38 18.74
C LYS A 160 10.07 -0.23 17.24
N PHE A 161 11.31 -0.35 16.81
CA PHE A 161 11.68 -0.35 15.39
C PHE A 161 11.67 -1.76 14.82
N ALA A 162 11.14 -1.88 13.61
CA ALA A 162 11.21 -3.08 12.81
C ALA A 162 12.65 -3.30 12.33
N THR A 163 13.02 -4.56 12.16
CA THR A 163 14.34 -4.93 11.65
C THR A 163 14.22 -5.38 10.19
N GLY A 164 15.36 -5.57 9.52
CA GLY A 164 15.38 -5.86 8.08
C GLY A 164 15.41 -4.60 7.22
N LYS A 165 15.45 -4.78 5.90
CA LYS A 165 15.58 -3.69 4.93
C LYS A 165 14.71 -3.94 3.70
N PRO A 166 14.37 -2.89 2.93
CA PRO A 166 13.88 -3.06 1.58
C PRO A 166 14.90 -3.82 0.73
N TRP A 167 14.43 -4.57 -0.27
CA TRP A 167 15.29 -5.21 -1.27
C TRP A 167 14.96 -4.70 -2.67
N LEU A 168 15.89 -4.89 -3.60
CA LEU A 168 15.74 -4.47 -4.99
C LEU A 168 14.72 -5.35 -5.72
N GLU A 169 13.87 -4.71 -6.51
CA GLU A 169 12.92 -5.37 -7.40
C GLU A 169 12.99 -4.75 -8.80
N LYS A 170 12.34 -5.41 -9.76
CA LYS A 170 12.06 -4.85 -11.08
C LYS A 170 10.56 -4.61 -11.26
N ARG A 171 10.23 -3.55 -12.01
CA ARG A 171 8.89 -3.27 -12.53
C ARG A 171 9.03 -2.96 -14.00
N GLY A 172 8.83 -3.98 -14.84
CA GLY A 172 9.26 -3.91 -16.23
C GLY A 172 10.78 -3.78 -16.33
N ASP A 173 11.25 -2.79 -17.09
CA ASP A 173 12.66 -2.44 -17.26
C ASP A 173 13.21 -1.54 -16.14
N ARG A 174 12.34 -0.80 -15.45
CA ARG A 174 12.69 0.13 -14.36
C ARG A 174 13.12 -0.61 -13.09
N GLN A 175 14.12 -0.04 -12.42
CA GLN A 175 14.50 -0.49 -11.07
C GLN A 175 13.48 0.01 -10.05
N SER A 176 13.14 -0.86 -9.12
CA SER A 176 12.19 -0.61 -8.03
C SER A 176 12.73 -1.23 -6.76
N THR A 177 11.98 -1.13 -5.69
CA THR A 177 12.27 -1.81 -4.42
C THR A 177 11.01 -2.44 -3.85
N SER A 178 11.17 -3.19 -2.78
CA SER A 178 10.07 -3.78 -2.03
C SER A 178 9.27 -2.78 -1.19
N SER A 179 9.70 -1.52 -1.11
CA SER A 179 9.03 -0.45 -0.36
C SER A 179 8.87 0.77 -1.27
N CYS A 180 7.64 1.17 -1.57
CA CYS A 180 7.37 2.24 -2.52
C CYS A 180 6.26 3.15 -2.00
N LEU A 181 6.39 4.44 -2.28
CA LEU A 181 5.22 5.30 -2.37
C LEU A 181 4.54 5.02 -3.70
N ALA A 182 3.26 4.64 -3.66
CA ALA A 182 2.44 4.40 -4.83
C ALA A 182 1.32 5.43 -4.87
N TRP A 183 1.55 6.50 -5.60
CA TRP A 183 0.66 7.67 -5.65
C TRP A 183 -0.18 7.67 -6.91
N CYS A 184 -1.31 8.39 -6.85
CA CYS A 184 -2.22 8.54 -7.98
C CYS A 184 -2.73 7.18 -8.53
N GLU A 185 -2.99 6.24 -7.64
CA GLU A 185 -3.53 4.93 -7.99
C GLU A 185 -4.96 5.03 -8.47
N THR A 186 -5.21 4.47 -9.65
CA THR A 186 -6.56 4.23 -10.16
C THR A 186 -6.69 2.75 -10.47
N TRP A 187 -7.58 2.06 -9.76
CA TRP A 187 -7.87 0.64 -9.97
C TRP A 187 -9.14 0.46 -10.77
N PHE A 188 -9.15 -0.51 -11.67
CA PHE A 188 -10.25 -0.71 -12.60
C PHE A 188 -10.44 -2.18 -12.96
N ARG A 189 -11.66 -2.55 -13.38
CA ARG A 189 -11.99 -3.91 -13.83
C ARG A 189 -12.64 -3.91 -15.22
N PRO A 190 -12.51 -5.00 -16.00
CA PRO A 190 -13.29 -5.16 -17.22
C PRO A 190 -14.78 -4.94 -16.96
N LYS A 191 -15.44 -4.19 -17.86
CA LYS A 191 -16.91 -4.21 -17.93
C LYS A 191 -17.31 -5.59 -18.45
N GLY A 192 -18.30 -6.21 -17.81
CA GLY A 192 -18.91 -7.45 -18.28
C GLY A 192 -19.55 -7.30 -19.65
#